data_AF-A0A814XXR6-F1
#
_entry.id   AF-A0A814XXR6-F1
#
_cell.length_a   1.000
_cell.length_b   1.000
_cell.length_c   1.000
_cell.angle_alpha   90.00
_cell.angle_beta   90.00
_cell.angle_gamma   90.00
#
_symmetry.space_group_name_H-M   'P 1'
#
loop_
_entity.id
_entity.type
_entity.pdbx_description
1 polymer ?
#
loop_
_entity_poly.entity_id
_entity_poly.type
_entity_poly.pdbx_seq_one_letter_code
_entity_poly.pdbx_strand_id
1 'polypeptide(L)'
;MPASIDVELILRTIDDATRDWKQKFQTTTNELLEDIGQLFSSCVQALIELSIATDDNEKSKEDRLNAERIVSKLKELRYSLGNLWPNSMNSFGRDIFNVDIYRVEAAEFFQPVPFYPNDDFIMKLYRWSVYNTDGIVIYRYYLERSEMIPGQPYYVLGRSESSGHTQIQPYGTTIPDYNQMKIHVIDDLKGQGPSPIISLVYPSSNN
;
A
#
# COMPACT_ATOMS: atom_id res chain seq x y z
N MET A 1 24.05 -12.87 -11.63
CA MET A 1 23.00 -11.85 -11.83
C MET A 1 21.71 -12.45 -11.31
N PRO A 2 20.95 -11.79 -10.41
CA PRO A 2 19.60 -12.26 -10.11
C PRO A 2 18.81 -12.33 -11.42
N ALA A 3 18.01 -13.38 -11.58
CA ALA A 3 17.14 -13.50 -12.74
C ALA A 3 16.20 -12.30 -12.80
N SER A 4 16.04 -11.68 -13.97
CA SER A 4 15.01 -10.66 -14.17
C SER A 4 13.65 -11.28 -13.83
N ILE A 5 12.82 -10.57 -13.07
CA ILE A 5 11.43 -10.99 -12.87
C ILE A 5 10.74 -11.14 -14.22
N ASP A 6 10.02 -12.25 -14.36
CA ASP A 6 9.08 -12.45 -15.45
C ASP A 6 7.70 -11.92 -15.04
N VAL A 7 7.46 -10.65 -15.38
CA VAL A 7 6.18 -9.96 -15.08
C VAL A 7 5.02 -10.66 -15.77
N GLU A 8 5.21 -11.16 -16.99
CA GLU A 8 4.15 -11.84 -17.74
C GLU A 8 3.76 -13.17 -17.09
N LEU A 9 4.73 -13.89 -16.52
CA LEU A 9 4.44 -15.08 -15.71
C LEU A 9 3.61 -14.74 -14.46
N ILE A 10 3.94 -13.66 -13.75
CA ILE A 10 3.16 -13.21 -12.57
C ILE A 10 1.73 -12.87 -12.98
N LEU A 11 1.54 -12.09 -14.04
CA LEU A 11 0.21 -11.70 -14.53
C LEU A 11 -0.62 -12.93 -14.94
N ARG A 12 -0.03 -13.88 -15.67
CA ARG A 12 -0.68 -15.16 -16.01
C ARG A 12 -1.06 -15.96 -14.78
N THR A 13 -0.20 -16.00 -13.78
CA THR A 13 -0.47 -16.71 -12.52
C THR A 13 -1.69 -16.12 -11.80
N ILE A 14 -1.85 -14.79 -11.79
CA ILE A 14 -3.04 -14.13 -11.23
C ILE A 14 -4.31 -14.46 -12.03
N ASP A 15 -4.22 -14.46 -13.36
CA ASP A 15 -5.34 -14.79 -14.24
C ASP A 15 -5.76 -16.27 -14.10
N ASP A 16 -4.80 -17.18 -14.02
CA ASP A 16 -5.06 -18.60 -13.81
C ASP A 16 -5.67 -18.86 -12.42
N ALA A 17 -5.13 -18.23 -11.36
CA ALA A 17 -5.71 -18.30 -10.02
C ALA A 17 -7.17 -17.81 -9.99
N THR A 18 -7.47 -16.72 -10.69
CA THR A 18 -8.84 -16.18 -10.81
C THR A 18 -9.82 -17.21 -11.36
N ARG A 19 -9.42 -17.95 -12.40
CA ARG A 19 -10.25 -18.97 -13.05
C ARG A 19 -10.35 -20.23 -12.19
N ASP A 20 -9.21 -20.73 -11.72
CA ASP A 20 -9.10 -22.04 -11.11
C ASP A 20 -9.73 -22.06 -9.71
N TRP A 21 -9.54 -21.00 -8.91
CA TRP A 21 -10.12 -20.94 -7.56
C TRP A 21 -11.64 -20.86 -7.57
N LYS A 22 -12.25 -20.18 -8.56
CA LYS A 22 -13.72 -20.15 -8.71
C LYS A 22 -14.31 -21.52 -9.04
N GLN A 23 -13.55 -22.37 -9.72
CA GLN A 23 -13.97 -23.74 -10.04
C GLN A 23 -13.73 -24.68 -8.87
N LYS A 24 -12.61 -24.50 -8.17
CA LYS A 24 -12.15 -25.37 -7.07
C LYS A 24 -12.90 -25.11 -5.76
N PHE A 25 -13.22 -23.86 -5.43
CA PHE A 25 -13.77 -23.47 -4.14
C PHE A 25 -15.19 -22.90 -4.24
N GLN A 26 -16.05 -23.31 -3.31
CA GLN A 26 -17.43 -22.80 -3.19
C GLN A 26 -17.59 -21.81 -2.03
N THR A 27 -16.64 -21.80 -1.09
CA THR A 27 -16.58 -20.91 0.07
C THR A 27 -15.13 -20.61 0.44
N THR A 28 -14.90 -19.61 1.29
CA THR A 28 -13.57 -19.33 1.84
C THR A 28 -13.13 -20.48 2.76
N THR A 29 -11.99 -21.09 2.45
CA THR A 29 -11.39 -22.19 3.22
C THR A 29 -9.94 -21.89 3.55
N ASN A 30 -9.36 -22.60 4.53
CA ASN A 30 -7.93 -22.44 4.86
C ASN A 30 -7.01 -22.74 3.67
N GLU A 31 -7.36 -23.74 2.85
CA GLU A 31 -6.62 -24.05 1.63
C GLU A 31 -6.63 -22.87 0.64
N LEU A 32 -7.78 -22.23 0.42
CA LEU A 32 -7.85 -21.02 -0.39
C LEU A 32 -7.01 -19.87 0.22
N LEU A 33 -7.00 -19.72 1.55
CA LEU A 33 -6.19 -18.70 2.21
C LEU A 33 -4.69 -18.94 2.02
N GLU A 34 -4.25 -20.20 2.06
CA GLU A 34 -2.87 -20.59 1.78
C GLU A 34 -2.50 -20.30 0.31
N ASP A 35 -3.37 -20.67 -0.64
CA ASP A 35 -3.19 -20.41 -2.07
C ASP A 35 -3.08 -18.89 -2.34
N ILE A 36 -3.96 -18.07 -1.73
CA ILE A 36 -3.90 -16.60 -1.80
C ILE A 36 -2.59 -16.09 -1.21
N GLY A 37 -2.17 -16.60 -0.05
CA GLY A 37 -0.94 -16.19 0.63
C GLY A 37 0.31 -16.45 -0.21
N GLN A 38 0.37 -17.60 -0.89
CA GLN A 38 1.48 -17.94 -1.79
C GLN A 38 1.53 -17.04 -3.02
N LEU A 39 0.37 -16.79 -3.65
CA LEU A 39 0.27 -15.85 -4.77
C LEU A 39 0.75 -14.45 -4.35
N PHE A 40 0.30 -13.98 -3.19
CA PHE A 40 0.60 -12.63 -2.71
C PHE A 40 2.06 -12.48 -2.35
N SER A 41 2.67 -13.51 -1.77
CA SER A 41 4.11 -13.52 -1.50
C SER A 41 4.93 -13.37 -2.78
N SER A 42 4.52 -14.06 -3.85
CA SER A 42 5.16 -13.96 -5.17
C SER A 42 4.98 -12.58 -5.79
N CYS A 43 3.77 -12.01 -5.72
CA CYS A 43 3.50 -10.66 -6.22
C CYS A 43 4.25 -9.58 -5.44
N VAL A 44 4.32 -9.68 -4.11
CA VAL A 44 5.06 -8.73 -3.26
C VAL A 44 6.55 -8.75 -3.63
N GLN A 45 7.14 -9.93 -3.80
CA GLN A 45 8.53 -10.06 -4.25
C GLN A 45 8.75 -9.37 -5.60
N ALA A 46 7.83 -9.58 -6.55
CA ALA A 46 7.90 -8.93 -7.85
C ALA A 46 7.81 -7.40 -7.75
N LEU A 47 6.87 -6.89 -6.94
CA LEU A 47 6.68 -5.46 -6.72
C LEU A 47 7.89 -4.80 -6.06
N ILE A 48 8.54 -5.46 -5.10
CA ILE A 48 9.75 -4.96 -4.44
C ILE A 48 10.87 -4.72 -5.45
N GLU A 49 11.13 -5.69 -6.33
CA GLU A 49 12.21 -5.57 -7.29
C GLU A 49 11.92 -4.50 -8.36
N LEU A 50 10.65 -4.36 -8.79
CA LEU A 50 10.22 -3.28 -9.68
C LEU A 50 10.27 -1.89 -9.01
N SER A 51 10.23 -1.83 -7.68
CA SER A 51 10.26 -0.57 -6.92
C SER A 51 11.66 -0.02 -6.65
N ILE A 52 12.73 -0.77 -7.00
CA ILE A 52 14.13 -0.39 -6.77
C ILE A 52 14.54 0.80 -7.64
N ALA A 53 13.92 0.97 -8.80
CA ALA A 53 14.32 1.94 -9.81
C ALA A 53 13.93 3.39 -9.41
N THR A 54 14.90 4.17 -8.94
CA THR A 54 14.71 5.57 -8.50
C THR A 54 14.92 6.61 -9.59
N ASP A 55 15.61 6.26 -10.67
CA ASP A 55 16.02 7.22 -11.71
C ASP A 55 14.92 7.41 -12.76
N ASP A 56 14.82 8.57 -13.40
CA ASP A 56 13.80 8.83 -14.44
C ASP A 56 14.22 8.33 -15.84
N ASN A 57 14.74 7.10 -15.90
CA ASN A 57 15.11 6.45 -17.16
C ASN A 57 13.96 5.59 -17.71
N GLU A 58 14.04 5.19 -18.98
CA GLU A 58 12.99 4.42 -19.64
C GLU A 58 12.71 3.07 -18.96
N LYS A 59 13.75 2.41 -18.45
CA LYS A 59 13.59 1.15 -17.71
C LYS A 59 12.78 1.39 -16.43
N SER A 60 13.06 2.43 -15.66
CA SER A 60 12.29 2.76 -14.47
C SER A 60 10.83 3.05 -14.78
N LYS A 61 10.53 3.71 -15.92
CA LYS A 61 9.15 3.95 -16.35
C LYS A 61 8.44 2.64 -16.69
N GLU A 62 9.13 1.73 -17.38
CA GLU A 62 8.63 0.39 -17.68
C GLU A 62 8.37 -0.42 -16.39
N ASP A 63 9.32 -0.41 -15.45
CA ASP A 63 9.19 -1.11 -14.17
C ASP A 63 8.00 -0.58 -13.36
N ARG A 64 7.80 0.75 -13.33
CA ARG A 64 6.63 1.39 -12.71
C ARG A 64 5.32 0.95 -13.36
N LEU A 65 5.27 0.95 -14.70
CA LEU A 65 4.09 0.48 -15.43
C LEU A 65 3.80 -1.00 -15.14
N ASN A 66 4.82 -1.84 -15.09
CA ASN A 66 4.68 -3.26 -14.77
C ASN A 66 4.18 -3.48 -13.33
N ALA A 67 4.64 -2.68 -12.37
CA ALA A 67 4.13 -2.72 -11.00
C ALA A 67 2.64 -2.38 -10.95
N GLU A 68 2.21 -1.33 -11.66
CA GLU A 68 0.79 -0.96 -11.74
C GLU A 68 -0.07 -2.03 -12.43
N ARG A 69 0.46 -2.73 -13.45
CA ARG A 69 -0.22 -3.87 -14.08
C ARG A 69 -0.49 -5.00 -13.07
N ILE A 70 0.51 -5.37 -12.27
CA ILE A 70 0.36 -6.38 -11.22
C ILE A 70 -0.69 -5.94 -10.20
N VAL A 71 -0.63 -4.68 -9.77
CA VAL A 71 -1.57 -4.11 -8.80
C VAL A 71 -3.01 -4.07 -9.30
N SER A 72 -3.22 -3.67 -10.56
CA SER A 72 -4.54 -3.73 -11.20
C SER A 72 -5.07 -5.17 -11.19
N LYS A 73 -4.22 -6.14 -11.54
CA LYS A 73 -4.60 -7.56 -11.55
C LYS A 73 -4.93 -8.12 -10.17
N LEU A 74 -4.21 -7.72 -9.12
CA LEU A 74 -4.55 -8.08 -7.75
C LEU A 74 -5.90 -7.51 -7.32
N LYS A 75 -6.22 -6.27 -7.70
CA LYS A 75 -7.53 -5.67 -7.44
C LYS A 75 -8.64 -6.39 -8.21
N GLU A 76 -8.43 -6.67 -9.49
CA GLU A 76 -9.35 -7.45 -10.33
C GLU A 76 -9.62 -8.83 -9.73
N LEU A 77 -8.58 -9.55 -9.30
CA LEU A 77 -8.69 -10.85 -8.62
C LEU A 77 -9.63 -10.75 -7.42
N ARG A 78 -9.41 -9.77 -6.53
CA ARG A 78 -10.25 -9.55 -5.35
C ARG A 78 -11.71 -9.31 -5.72
N TYR A 79 -11.98 -8.48 -6.72
CA TYR A 79 -13.36 -8.26 -7.20
C TYR A 79 -13.96 -9.50 -7.83
N SER A 80 -13.16 -10.26 -8.58
CA SER A 80 -13.62 -11.43 -9.30
C SER A 80 -14.07 -12.54 -8.34
N LEU A 81 -13.36 -12.73 -7.22
CA LEU A 81 -13.62 -13.80 -6.25
C LEU A 81 -14.87 -13.55 -5.42
N GLY A 82 -15.31 -12.30 -5.28
CA GLY A 82 -16.54 -11.93 -4.59
C GLY A 82 -16.60 -12.52 -3.17
N ASN A 83 -17.62 -13.33 -2.90
CA ASN A 83 -17.84 -13.95 -1.58
C ASN A 83 -16.77 -14.97 -1.16
N LEU A 84 -15.92 -15.44 -2.09
CA LEU A 84 -14.77 -16.27 -1.74
C LEU A 84 -13.66 -15.46 -1.08
N TRP A 85 -13.65 -14.14 -1.27
CA TRP A 85 -12.62 -13.27 -0.71
C TRP A 85 -12.74 -13.17 0.82
N PRO A 86 -11.66 -13.38 1.57
CA PRO A 86 -11.71 -13.26 3.02
C PRO A 86 -11.99 -11.82 3.47
N ASN A 87 -13.03 -11.65 4.29
CA ASN A 87 -13.42 -10.36 4.85
C ASN A 87 -12.32 -9.67 5.67
N SER A 88 -11.40 -10.45 6.24
CA SER A 88 -10.26 -9.93 7.01
C SER A 88 -9.16 -9.34 6.15
N MET A 89 -9.15 -9.60 4.84
CA MET A 89 -8.10 -9.16 3.92
C MET A 89 -8.55 -7.92 3.13
N ASN A 90 -8.21 -6.74 3.64
CA ASN A 90 -8.57 -5.46 3.01
C ASN A 90 -7.42 -4.78 2.27
N SER A 91 -6.21 -5.34 2.33
CA SER A 91 -5.00 -4.80 1.72
C SER A 91 -4.06 -5.91 1.29
N PHE A 92 -3.08 -5.56 0.47
CA PHE A 92 -1.97 -6.43 0.05
C PHE A 92 -0.65 -5.68 0.19
N GLY A 93 0.46 -6.41 0.29
CA GLY A 93 1.79 -5.82 0.36
C GLY A 93 2.12 -5.12 -0.96
N ARG A 94 2.56 -3.87 -0.89
CA ARG A 94 2.92 -3.06 -2.06
C ARG A 94 4.42 -3.00 -2.27
N ASP A 95 5.20 -2.99 -1.20
CA ASP A 95 6.66 -2.80 -1.25
C ASP A 95 7.28 -3.06 0.12
N ILE A 96 8.60 -3.32 0.14
CA ILE A 96 9.41 -3.43 1.35
C ILE A 96 10.77 -2.80 1.04
N PHE A 97 11.18 -1.81 1.83
CA PHE A 97 12.45 -1.12 1.65
C PHE A 97 13.03 -0.68 2.99
N ASN A 98 14.32 -0.35 3.01
CA ASN A 98 15.01 0.15 4.19
C ASN A 98 15.34 1.63 4.03
N VAL A 99 15.24 2.38 5.13
CA VAL A 99 15.69 3.77 5.25
C VAL A 99 16.57 3.85 6.48
N ASP A 100 17.88 3.94 6.28
CA ASP A 100 18.89 3.85 7.34
C ASP A 100 18.70 2.59 8.20
N ILE A 101 18.35 2.76 9.48
CA ILE A 101 18.11 1.66 10.43
C ILE A 101 16.67 1.14 10.41
N TYR A 102 15.77 1.78 9.65
CA TYR A 102 14.35 1.48 9.66
C TYR A 102 13.98 0.57 8.49
N ARG A 103 13.15 -0.43 8.78
CA ARG A 103 12.48 -1.22 7.75
C ARG A 103 11.09 -0.64 7.52
N VAL A 104 10.71 -0.45 6.27
CA VAL A 104 9.41 0.06 5.87
C VAL A 104 8.67 -1.01 5.08
N GLU A 105 7.46 -1.34 5.52
CA GLU A 105 6.55 -2.22 4.77
C GLU A 105 5.37 -1.40 4.27
N ALA A 106 5.24 -1.29 2.94
CA ALA A 106 4.12 -0.62 2.30
C ALA A 106 2.99 -1.63 2.02
N ALA A 107 1.76 -1.19 2.21
CA ALA A 107 0.56 -1.91 1.84
C ALA A 107 -0.41 -0.98 1.11
N GLU A 108 -1.15 -1.54 0.15
CA GLU A 108 -2.19 -0.85 -0.58
C GLU A 108 -3.53 -1.50 -0.28
N PHE A 109 -4.55 -0.68 -0.01
CA PHE A 109 -5.89 -1.17 0.26
C PHE A 109 -6.62 -1.49 -1.06
N PHE A 110 -7.37 -2.59 -1.09
CA PHE A 110 -8.19 -2.95 -2.25
C PHE A 110 -9.33 -1.95 -2.51
N GLN A 111 -9.76 -1.27 -1.45
CA GLN A 111 -10.75 -0.21 -1.44
C GLN A 111 -10.35 0.83 -0.40
N PRO A 112 -10.77 2.09 -0.54
CA PRO A 112 -10.57 3.09 0.50
C PRO A 112 -11.12 2.59 1.84
N VAL A 113 -10.35 2.74 2.92
CA VAL A 113 -10.74 2.33 4.29
C VAL A 113 -10.87 3.55 5.20
N PRO A 114 -11.92 3.69 6.02
CA PRO A 114 -12.08 4.81 6.95
C PRO A 114 -10.84 5.07 7.82
N PHE A 115 -10.51 6.35 8.04
CA PHE A 115 -9.38 6.72 8.86
C PHE A 115 -9.66 6.43 10.33
N TYR A 116 -10.79 6.96 10.79
CA TYR A 116 -11.36 6.74 12.10
C TYR A 116 -12.54 5.77 12.01
N PRO A 117 -12.80 4.97 13.05
CA PRO A 117 -13.99 4.14 13.11
C PRO A 117 -15.26 4.99 12.99
N ASN A 118 -16.17 4.59 12.09
CA ASN A 118 -17.44 5.28 11.82
C ASN A 118 -17.32 6.70 11.22
N ASP A 119 -16.17 7.03 10.62
CA ASP A 119 -15.96 8.29 9.90
C ASP A 119 -15.49 8.04 8.46
N ASP A 120 -16.42 8.18 7.52
CA ASP A 120 -16.16 7.99 6.09
C ASP A 120 -15.57 9.25 5.42
N PHE A 121 -15.29 10.30 6.21
CA PHE A 121 -14.83 11.58 5.69
C PHE A 121 -13.36 11.55 5.26
N ILE A 122 -12.52 10.83 6.01
CA ILE A 122 -11.10 10.63 5.70
C ILE A 122 -10.90 9.15 5.44
N MET A 123 -10.39 8.82 4.25
CA MET A 123 -10.16 7.44 3.82
C MET A 123 -8.68 7.19 3.61
N LYS A 124 -8.20 5.99 3.94
CA LYS A 124 -6.84 5.50 3.71
C LYS A 124 -6.81 4.71 2.40
N LEU A 125 -5.80 4.98 1.58
CA LEU A 125 -5.55 4.28 0.30
C LEU A 125 -4.27 3.45 0.34
N TYR A 126 -3.26 3.96 1.04
CA TYR A 126 -1.97 3.31 1.25
C TYR A 126 -1.58 3.40 2.73
N ARG A 127 -0.70 2.48 3.15
CA ARG A 127 -0.05 2.49 4.45
C ARG A 127 1.42 2.18 4.31
N TRP A 128 2.30 2.91 5.00
CA TRP A 128 3.69 2.50 5.22
C TRP A 128 3.91 2.32 6.72
N SER A 129 4.15 1.08 7.15
CA SER A 129 4.51 0.76 8.53
C SER A 129 6.02 0.84 8.67
N VAL A 130 6.50 1.64 9.62
CA VAL A 130 7.94 1.81 9.89
C VAL A 130 8.31 1.05 11.15
N TYR A 131 9.28 0.16 11.01
CA TYR A 131 9.78 -0.72 12.06
C TYR A 131 11.17 -0.28 12.51
N ASN A 132 11.39 -0.22 13.82
CA ASN A 132 12.72 -0.08 14.39
C ASN A 132 13.51 -1.40 14.29
N THR A 133 14.74 -1.41 14.82
CA THR A 133 15.63 -2.58 14.83
C THR A 133 15.08 -3.77 15.62
N ASP A 134 14.16 -3.53 16.55
CA ASP A 134 13.50 -4.56 17.36
C ASP A 134 12.25 -5.14 16.67
N GLY A 135 11.91 -4.68 15.46
CA GLY A 135 10.70 -5.08 14.75
C GLY A 135 9.42 -4.47 15.32
N ILE A 136 9.52 -3.39 16.09
CA ILE A 136 8.37 -2.66 16.64
C ILE A 136 7.99 -1.53 15.69
N VAL A 137 6.68 -1.41 15.38
CA VAL A 137 6.16 -0.31 14.58
C VAL A 137 6.21 0.98 15.38
N ILE A 138 6.99 1.96 14.91
CA ILE A 138 7.15 3.28 15.55
C ILE A 138 6.28 4.35 14.88
N TYR A 139 6.12 4.28 13.55
CA TYR A 139 5.32 5.23 12.77
C TYR A 139 4.47 4.49 11.74
N ARG A 140 3.34 5.10 11.38
CA ARG A 140 2.59 4.72 10.18
C ARG A 140 2.31 5.92 9.32
N TYR A 141 2.70 5.87 8.05
CA TYR A 141 2.23 6.83 7.07
C TYR A 141 0.98 6.31 6.38
N TYR A 142 0.10 7.23 5.98
CA TYR A 142 -1.09 6.92 5.19
C TYR A 142 -1.24 7.91 4.05
N LEU A 143 -1.60 7.42 2.87
CA LEU A 143 -2.23 8.30 1.88
C LEU A 143 -3.69 8.44 2.29
N GLU A 144 -4.02 9.64 2.75
CA GLU A 144 -5.37 10.05 3.12
C GLU A 144 -6.04 10.71 1.92
N ARG A 145 -7.31 10.37 1.72
CA ARG A 145 -8.25 11.08 0.85
C ARG A 145 -9.35 11.64 1.72
N SER A 146 -9.55 12.96 1.68
CA SER A 146 -10.75 13.60 2.23
C SER A 146 -11.61 14.19 1.11
N GLU A 147 -12.89 14.41 1.40
CA GLU A 147 -13.81 15.08 0.48
C GLU A 147 -14.55 16.21 1.20
N MET A 148 -13.78 17.24 1.59
CA MET A 148 -14.30 18.46 2.24
C MET A 148 -15.34 19.18 1.38
N ILE A 149 -15.16 19.14 0.06
CA ILE A 149 -16.09 19.69 -0.92
C ILE A 149 -16.56 18.51 -1.78
N PRO A 150 -17.89 18.27 -1.90
CA PRO A 150 -18.41 17.19 -2.72
C PRO A 150 -17.88 17.25 -4.15
N GLY A 151 -17.36 16.13 -4.66
CA GLY A 151 -16.75 16.01 -5.98
C GLY A 151 -15.30 16.52 -6.08
N GLN A 152 -14.71 17.01 -4.98
CA GLN A 152 -13.32 17.48 -4.95
C GLN A 152 -12.52 16.70 -3.91
N PRO A 153 -11.95 15.53 -4.29
CA PRO A 153 -11.09 14.80 -3.38
C PRO A 153 -9.84 15.62 -3.07
N TYR A 154 -9.34 15.52 -1.85
CA TYR A 154 -8.06 16.09 -1.43
C TYR A 154 -7.17 15.00 -0.86
N TYR A 155 -5.95 14.89 -1.40
CA TYR A 155 -5.00 13.85 -1.04
C TYR A 155 -3.85 14.43 -0.21
N VAL A 156 -3.50 13.74 0.88
CA VAL A 156 -2.40 14.14 1.77
C VAL A 156 -1.68 12.90 2.30
N LEU A 157 -0.36 12.96 2.39
CA LEU A 157 0.44 12.00 3.15
C LEU A 157 0.45 12.44 4.61
N GLY A 158 -0.18 11.67 5.48
CA GLY A 158 -0.12 11.86 6.93
C GLY A 158 0.76 10.83 7.60
N ARG A 159 1.34 11.20 8.75
CA ARG A 159 2.11 10.33 9.65
C ARG A 159 1.39 10.25 10.98
N SER A 160 1.13 9.03 11.42
CA SER A 160 0.53 8.71 12.71
C SER A 160 1.56 8.05 13.61
N GLU A 161 1.64 8.56 14.83
CA GLU A 161 2.49 8.07 15.92
C GLU A 161 1.73 8.11 17.24
N SER A 162 2.31 7.57 18.32
CA SER A 162 1.59 7.45 19.61
C SER A 162 1.12 8.79 20.19
N SER A 163 1.79 9.89 19.83
CA SER A 163 1.49 11.24 20.32
C SER A 163 0.49 12.01 19.44
N GLY A 164 0.22 11.56 18.20
CA GLY A 164 -0.57 12.37 17.29
C GLY A 164 -0.61 11.91 15.84
N HIS A 165 -1.25 12.75 15.05
CA HIS A 165 -1.35 12.64 13.60
C HIS A 165 -0.89 13.94 12.95
N THR A 166 0.02 13.84 11.99
CA THR A 166 0.68 14.99 11.38
C THR A 166 0.64 14.91 9.86
N GLN A 167 0.26 16.00 9.20
CA GLN A 167 0.30 16.08 7.74
C GLN A 167 1.71 16.43 7.26
N ILE A 168 2.26 15.55 6.41
CA ILE A 168 3.62 15.65 5.87
C ILE A 168 3.61 16.34 4.52
N GLN A 169 2.81 15.83 3.57
CA GLN A 169 2.82 16.32 2.19
C GLN A 169 1.41 16.38 1.59
N PRO A 170 0.89 17.56 1.24
CA PRO A 170 -0.34 17.69 0.48
C PRO A 170 -0.10 17.45 -1.02
N TYR A 171 -1.03 16.77 -1.68
CA TYR A 171 -1.00 16.52 -3.14
C TYR A 171 -2.13 17.23 -3.89
N GLY A 172 -3.09 17.82 -3.17
CA GLY A 172 -4.22 18.50 -3.80
C GLY A 172 -5.25 17.52 -4.33
N THR A 173 -5.80 17.78 -5.51
CA THR A 173 -6.94 17.03 -6.06
C THR A 173 -6.57 15.82 -6.91
N THR A 174 -5.28 15.58 -7.11
CA THR A 174 -4.76 14.45 -7.90
C THR A 174 -4.16 13.43 -6.96
N ILE A 175 -4.46 12.15 -7.21
CA ILE A 175 -3.80 11.05 -6.49
C ILE A 175 -2.32 11.03 -6.91
N PRO A 176 -1.37 11.08 -5.98
CA PRO A 176 0.06 11.00 -6.31
C PRO A 176 0.45 9.61 -6.81
N ASP A 177 1.52 9.55 -7.59
CA ASP A 177 2.16 8.29 -7.95
C ASP A 177 2.75 7.58 -6.72
N TYR A 178 2.77 6.25 -6.73
CA TYR A 178 3.33 5.47 -5.63
C TYR A 178 4.79 5.82 -5.32
N ASN A 179 5.63 6.00 -6.34
CA ASN A 179 7.05 6.32 -6.14
C ASN A 179 7.23 7.73 -5.60
N GLN A 180 6.39 8.67 -6.01
CA GLN A 180 6.38 10.01 -5.43
C GLN A 180 6.09 9.94 -3.92
N MET A 181 5.08 9.17 -3.51
CA MET A 181 4.79 8.97 -2.09
C MET A 181 5.93 8.26 -1.35
N LYS A 182 6.52 7.23 -1.95
CA LYS A 182 7.67 6.50 -1.40
C LYS A 182 8.84 7.45 -1.12
N ILE A 183 9.17 8.33 -2.08
CA ILE A 183 10.23 9.34 -1.92
C ILE A 183 9.91 10.26 -0.73
N HIS A 184 8.69 10.79 -0.64
CA HIS A 184 8.32 11.66 0.48
C HIS A 184 8.36 10.95 1.85
N VAL A 185 8.03 9.65 1.92
CA VAL A 185 8.21 8.85 3.14
C VAL A 185 9.70 8.72 3.49
N ILE A 186 10.56 8.46 2.50
CA ILE A 186 12.01 8.37 2.69
C ILE A 186 12.57 9.71 3.16
N ASP A 187 12.16 10.81 2.55
CA ASP A 187 12.63 12.16 2.87
C ASP A 187 12.21 12.56 4.30
N ASP A 188 10.96 12.31 4.70
CA ASP A 188 10.51 12.57 6.08
C ASP A 188 11.31 11.75 7.10
N LEU A 189 11.54 10.46 6.84
CA LEU A 189 12.34 9.59 7.71
C LEU A 189 13.81 10.04 7.83
N LYS A 190 14.38 10.65 6.79
CA LYS A 190 15.72 11.23 6.80
C LYS A 190 15.80 12.62 7.41
N GLY A 191 14.66 13.20 7.84
CA GLY A 191 14.58 14.59 8.28
C GLY A 191 14.80 15.60 7.15
N GLN A 192 14.59 15.18 5.91
CA GLN A 192 14.71 15.97 4.67
C GLN A 192 13.34 16.35 4.08
N GLY A 193 12.25 15.85 4.68
CA GLY A 193 10.88 16.15 4.28
C GLY A 193 10.47 17.60 4.55
N PRO A 194 9.35 18.04 3.97
CA PRO A 194 8.79 19.36 4.27
C PRO A 194 8.45 19.47 5.75
N SER A 195 8.62 20.67 6.32
CA SER A 195 8.16 20.94 7.69
C SER A 195 6.68 20.58 7.83
N PRO A 196 6.28 19.87 8.91
CA PRO A 196 4.89 19.53 9.16
C PRO A 196 3.95 20.72 9.03
N ILE A 197 2.86 20.56 8.28
CA ILE A 197 1.91 21.66 8.03
C ILE A 197 0.94 21.79 9.21
N ILE A 198 0.44 20.66 9.73
CA ILE A 198 -0.50 20.59 10.85
C ILE A 198 -0.17 19.35 11.68
N SER A 199 -0.05 19.50 13.00
CA SER A 199 0.03 18.39 13.96
C SER A 199 -1.21 18.39 14.85
N LEU A 200 -1.98 17.31 14.81
CA LEU A 200 -3.10 17.07 15.70
C LEU A 200 -2.60 16.19 16.85
N VAL A 201 -2.62 16.75 18.07
CA VAL A 201 -2.32 15.99 19.30
C VAL A 201 -3.58 15.28 19.73
N TYR A 202 -3.51 13.97 19.97
CA TYR A 202 -4.64 13.26 20.56
C TYR A 202 -4.84 13.76 22.00
N PRO A 203 -6.06 14.18 22.41
CA PRO A 203 -6.32 14.38 23.82
C PRO A 203 -6.12 13.03 24.51
N SER A 204 -5.15 12.96 25.42
CA SER A 204 -4.93 11.79 26.25
C SER A 204 -6.24 11.41 26.94
N SER A 205 -6.78 10.25 26.58
CA SER A 205 -7.85 9.61 27.33
C SER A 205 -7.29 9.28 28.71
N ASN A 206 -7.57 10.14 29.69
CA ASN A 206 -7.40 9.82 31.10
C ASN A 206 -8.28 8.61 31.40
N ASN A 207 -7.65 7.46 31.61
CA ASN A 207 -8.23 6.37 32.39
C ASN A 207 -8.02 6.67 33.88
#